data_AF-A0A381V5P7-F1
#
_entry.id   AF-A0A381V5P7-F1
#
_cell.length_a   1.000
_cell.length_b   1.000
_cell.length_c   1.000
_cell.angle_alpha   90.00
_cell.angle_beta   90.00
_cell.angle_gamma   90.00
#
_symmetry.space_group_name_H-M   'P 1'
#
loop_
_entity.id
_entity.type
_entity.pdbx_description
1 polymer ?
#
loop_
_entity_poly.entity_id
_entity_poly.type
_entity_poly.pdbx_seq_one_letter_code
_entity_poly.pdbx_strand_id
1 'polypeptide(L)'
;MEQLQDFFKNNRENLIKIFIDEKLKNGYGALFISIKRNLDETPKSIDVYYLKMIQIPNQIRTDLIQKYKDANSDTNTCFFVLFDKNTSIIIEDKIE
;
A
#
# COMPACT_ATOMS: atom_id res chain seq x y z
N MET A 1 1.97 -11.68 -7.60
CA MET A 1 2.08 -10.25 -7.93
C MET A 1 1.06 -9.77 -8.95
N GLU A 2 0.85 -10.44 -10.08
CA GLU A 2 -0.14 -10.03 -11.11
C GLU A 2 -1.54 -9.78 -10.53
N GLN A 3 -2.07 -10.72 -9.75
CA GLN A 3 -3.38 -10.58 -9.09
C GLN A 3 -3.47 -9.40 -8.10
N LEU A 4 -2.37 -9.04 -7.41
CA LEU A 4 -2.35 -7.87 -6.52
C LEU A 4 -2.44 -6.57 -7.32
N GLN A 5 -1.77 -6.52 -8.47
CA GLN A 5 -1.82 -5.37 -9.36
C GLN A 5 -3.21 -5.25 -10.00
N ASP A 6 -3.83 -6.35 -10.40
CA ASP A 6 -5.19 -6.33 -10.95
C ASP A 6 -6.21 -5.91 -9.88
N PHE A 7 -6.09 -6.43 -8.66
CA PHE A 7 -6.92 -5.97 -7.55
C PHE A 7 -6.77 -4.47 -7.29
N PHE A 8 -5.52 -3.97 -7.25
CA PHE A 8 -5.25 -2.55 -7.08
C PHE A 8 -5.88 -1.71 -8.20
N LYS A 9 -5.67 -2.08 -9.46
CA LYS A 9 -6.24 -1.37 -10.63
C LYS A 9 -7.76 -1.32 -10.57
N ASN A 10 -8.40 -2.46 -10.28
CA ASN A 10 -9.86 -2.58 -10.25
C ASN A 10 -10.50 -1.86 -9.07
N ASN A 11 -9.74 -1.57 -8.00
CA ASN A 11 -10.25 -0.97 -6.77
C ASN A 11 -9.57 0.36 -6.43
N ARG A 12 -8.83 0.95 -7.38
CA ARG A 12 -7.95 2.10 -7.16
C ARG A 12 -8.65 3.23 -6.41
N GLU A 13 -9.79 3.70 -6.90
CA GLU A 13 -10.54 4.82 -6.32
C GLU A 13 -10.99 4.54 -4.88
N ASN A 14 -11.49 3.32 -4.62
CA ASN A 14 -11.89 2.89 -3.29
C ASN A 14 -10.69 2.85 -2.33
N LEU A 15 -9.55 2.34 -2.79
CA LEU A 15 -8.32 2.26 -2.01
C LEU A 15 -7.74 3.64 -1.70
N ILE A 16 -7.78 4.58 -2.66
CA ILE A 16 -7.41 5.98 -2.43
C ILE A 16 -8.31 6.60 -1.36
N LYS A 17 -9.63 6.40 -1.45
CA LYS A 17 -10.57 6.93 -0.47
C LYS A 17 -10.28 6.39 0.94
N ILE A 18 -10.07 5.08 1.07
CA ILE A 18 -9.68 4.46 2.34
C ILE A 18 -8.37 5.08 2.86
N PHE A 19 -7.37 5.26 2.00
CA PHE A 19 -6.10 5.88 2.40
C PHE A 19 -6.31 7.30 2.92
N ILE A 20 -7.08 8.13 2.24
CA ILE A 20 -7.37 9.51 2.66
C ILE A 20 -8.06 9.51 4.02
N ASP A 21 -9.14 8.72 4.17
CA ASP A 21 -9.91 8.62 5.41
C ASP A 21 -9.03 8.15 6.58
N GLU A 22 -8.19 7.14 6.36
CA GLU A 22 -7.27 6.63 7.36
C GLU A 22 -6.17 7.64 7.68
N LYS A 23 -5.58 8.31 6.70
CA LYS A 23 -4.56 9.35 6.92
C LYS A 23 -5.11 10.52 7.74
N LEU A 24 -6.36 10.94 7.49
CA LEU A 24 -7.04 11.98 8.26
C LEU A 24 -7.23 11.59 9.74
N LYS A 25 -7.51 10.31 10.01
CA LYS A 25 -7.72 9.81 11.39
C LYS A 25 -6.41 9.48 12.11
N ASN A 26 -5.45 8.91 11.40
CA ASN A 26 -4.30 8.20 11.95
C ASN A 26 -2.95 8.88 11.69
N GLY A 27 -2.90 9.93 10.87
CA GLY A 27 -1.67 10.63 10.50
C GLY A 27 -0.98 9.98 9.31
N TYR A 28 0.35 10.08 9.22
CA TYR A 28 1.11 9.53 8.09
C TYR A 28 1.34 8.01 8.17
N GLY A 29 1.22 7.33 7.04
CA GLY A 29 1.27 5.88 6.92
C GLY A 29 1.08 5.41 5.48
N ALA A 30 0.86 4.12 5.29
CA ALA A 30 0.64 3.50 3.98
C ALA A 30 -0.40 2.37 4.07
N LEU A 31 -1.10 2.12 2.96
CA LEU A 31 -1.97 0.96 2.82
C LEU A 31 -1.17 -0.27 2.39
N PHE A 32 -1.29 -1.35 3.14
CA PHE A 32 -0.72 -2.65 2.87
C PHE A 32 -1.79 -3.56 2.29
N ILE A 33 -1.53 -4.12 1.12
CA ILE A 33 -2.43 -5.01 0.41
C ILE A 33 -1.74 -6.35 0.27
N SER A 34 -2.35 -7.41 0.79
CA SER A 34 -1.76 -8.76 0.79
C SER A 34 -2.76 -9.81 0.34
N ILE A 35 -2.30 -10.83 -0.40
CA ILE A 35 -3.13 -11.99 -0.74
C ILE A 35 -2.84 -13.11 0.25
N LYS A 36 -3.86 -13.51 1.00
CA LYS A 36 -3.84 -14.78 1.73
C LYS A 36 -4.09 -15.90 0.74
N ARG A 37 -3.20 -16.89 0.73
CA ARG A 37 -3.28 -18.06 -0.15
C ARG A 37 -3.67 -19.32 0.62
N ASN A 38 -4.27 -20.27 -0.08
CA ASN A 38 -4.48 -21.64 0.39
C ASN A 38 -3.16 -22.43 0.36
N LEU A 39 -3.19 -23.69 0.82
CA LEU A 39 -2.03 -24.59 0.82
C LEU A 39 -1.57 -24.95 -0.61
N ASP A 40 -2.48 -24.93 -1.57
CA ASP A 40 -2.24 -25.14 -3.00
C ASP A 40 -1.84 -23.83 -3.73
N GLU A 41 -1.46 -22.81 -2.98
CA GLU A 41 -1.07 -21.47 -3.44
C GLU A 41 -2.15 -20.69 -4.21
N THR A 42 -3.38 -21.20 -4.27
CA THR A 42 -4.51 -20.47 -4.85
C THR A 42 -4.91 -19.28 -3.96
N PRO A 43 -5.39 -18.17 -4.54
CA PRO A 43 -5.85 -17.03 -3.75
C PRO A 43 -7.06 -17.41 -2.89
N LYS A 44 -7.00 -17.06 -1.60
CA LYS A 44 -8.08 -17.28 -0.65
C LYS A 44 -8.80 -15.98 -0.31
N SER A 45 -8.04 -14.95 0.06
CA SER A 45 -8.57 -13.63 0.37
C SER A 45 -7.54 -12.55 0.08
N ILE A 46 -8.01 -11.32 -0.06
CA ILE A 46 -7.16 -10.13 -0.15
C ILE A 46 -7.47 -9.27 1.07
N ASP A 47 -6.44 -8.96 1.84
CA ASP A 47 -6.57 -8.15 3.04
C ASP A 47 -5.90 -6.80 2.81
N VAL A 48 -6.55 -5.74 3.29
CA VAL A 48 -6.09 -4.35 3.18
C VAL A 48 -5.97 -3.76 4.58
N TYR A 49 -4.79 -3.22 4.91
CA TYR A 49 -4.48 -2.68 6.24
C TYR A 49 -3.85 -1.30 6.11
N TYR A 50 -4.21 -0.37 7.01
CA TYR A 50 -3.48 0.88 7.16
C TYR A 50 -2.46 0.78 8.28
N LEU A 51 -1.18 1.00 7.98
CA LEU A 51 -0.12 1.04 8.98
C LEU A 51 0.44 2.45 9.10
N LYS A 52 0.48 2.98 10.33
CA LYS A 52 1.19 4.22 10.64
C LYS A 52 2.69 4.03 10.38
N MET A 53 3.39 5.09 10.03
CA MET A 53 4.85 5.05 9.75
C MET A 53 5.67 4.33 10.84
N ILE A 54 5.31 4.49 12.12
CA ILE A 54 6.02 3.83 13.24
C ILE A 54 5.82 2.31 13.28
N GLN A 55 4.72 1.80 12.72
CA GLN A 55 4.35 0.38 12.71
C GLN A 55 4.93 -0.36 11.49
N ILE A 56 5.40 0.37 10.48
CA ILE A 56 5.95 -0.20 9.24
C ILE A 56 7.36 -0.76 9.51
N PRO A 57 7.68 -1.99 9.05
CA PRO A 57 9.02 -2.56 9.15
C PRO A 57 10.10 -1.62 8.61
N ASN A 58 11.26 -1.56 9.30
CA ASN A 58 12.26 -0.52 9.06
C ASN A 58 12.75 -0.43 7.60
N GLN A 59 12.91 -1.56 6.92
CA GLN A 59 13.31 -1.60 5.52
C GLN A 59 12.28 -0.93 4.61
N ILE A 60 11.02 -1.40 4.68
CA ILE A 60 9.90 -0.86 3.89
C ILE A 60 9.67 0.63 4.20
N ARG A 61 9.80 1.00 5.48
CA ARG A 61 9.69 2.39 5.92
C ARG A 61 10.75 3.28 5.29
N THR A 62 11.99 2.80 5.22
CA THR A 62 13.10 3.54 4.59
C THR A 62 12.82 3.75 3.10
N ASP A 63 12.36 2.71 2.41
CA ASP A 63 12.02 2.77 0.98
C ASP A 63 10.84 3.73 0.72
N LEU A 64 9.82 3.70 1.58
CA LEU A 64 8.71 4.66 1.53
C LEU A 64 9.19 6.09 1.72
N ILE A 65 9.98 6.36 2.77
CA ILE A 65 10.51 7.71 3.06
C ILE A 65 11.35 8.21 1.88
N GLN A 66 12.16 7.34 1.27
CA GLN A 66 12.94 7.73 0.09
C GLN A 66 12.02 8.11 -1.07
N LYS A 67 11.00 7.30 -1.36
CA LYS A 67 10.00 7.64 -2.38
C LYS A 67 9.22 8.93 -2.10
N TYR A 68 8.86 9.20 -0.84
CA TYR A 68 8.26 10.48 -0.47
C TYR A 68 9.19 11.65 -0.81
N LYS A 69 10.49 11.53 -0.54
CA LYS A 69 11.48 12.57 -0.88
C LYS A 69 11.63 12.71 -2.39
N ASP A 70 11.76 11.60 -3.11
CA ASP A 70 11.96 11.59 -4.56
C ASP A 70 10.75 12.17 -5.31
N ALA A 71 9.54 11.89 -4.81
CA ALA A 71 8.29 12.43 -5.36
C ALA A 71 8.07 13.91 -5.06
N ASN A 72 9.00 14.60 -4.36
CA ASN A 72 8.82 15.94 -3.79
C ASN A 72 7.53 16.08 -2.96
N SER A 73 7.02 14.94 -2.43
CA SER A 73 5.82 14.78 -1.59
C SER A 73 4.84 15.96 -1.62
N ASP A 74 4.22 16.21 -2.77
CA ASP A 74 3.00 17.02 -2.81
C ASP A 74 1.93 16.34 -1.93
N THR A 75 0.99 17.12 -1.39
CA THR A 75 -0.09 16.63 -0.51
C THR A 75 -0.98 15.56 -1.16
N ASN A 76 -0.84 15.36 -2.48
CA ASN A 76 -1.72 14.56 -3.31
C ASN A 76 -1.13 13.18 -3.67
N THR A 77 0.01 12.78 -3.11
CA THR A 77 0.58 11.45 -3.38
C THR A 77 0.13 10.40 -2.37
N CYS A 78 -0.40 9.29 -2.89
CA CYS A 78 -0.73 8.06 -2.16
C CYS A 78 0.37 7.01 -2.35
N PHE A 79 0.67 6.27 -1.29
CA PHE A 79 1.58 5.13 -1.35
C PHE A 79 0.88 3.86 -0.89
N PHE A 80 0.90 2.85 -1.76
CA PHE A 80 0.36 1.53 -1.51
C PHE A 80 1.50 0.52 -1.51
N VAL A 81 1.53 -0.36 -0.51
CA VAL A 81 2.49 -1.44 -0.41
C VAL A 81 1.78 -2.73 -0.76
N LEU A 82 2.07 -3.25 -1.95
CA LEU A 82 1.68 -4.59 -2.35
C LEU A 82 2.64 -5.57 -1.67
N PHE A 83 2.16 -6.22 -0.62
CA PHE A 83 2.95 -7.10 0.22
C PHE A 83 2.76 -8.56 -0.21
N ASP A 84 3.83 -9.16 -0.73
CA ASP A 84 4.00 -10.62 -0.85
C ASP A 84 5.17 -11.04 0.05
N LYS A 85 5.15 -12.28 0.57
CA LYS A 85 6.17 -12.82 1.49
C LYS A 85 7.61 -12.68 0.97
N ASN A 86 7.77 -12.65 -0.35
CA ASN A 86 9.06 -12.60 -1.03
C ASN A 86 9.35 -11.23 -1.66
N THR A 87 8.35 -10.37 -1.83
CA THR A 87 8.50 -9.11 -2.56
C THR A 87 7.47 -8.11 -2.06
N SER A 88 7.94 -7.04 -1.43
CA SER A 88 7.11 -5.86 -1.16
C SER A 88 7.35 -4.86 -2.28
N ILE A 89 6.29 -4.48 -3.00
CA ILE A 89 6.37 -3.43 -4.03
C ILE A 89 5.61 -2.22 -3.54
N ILE A 90 6.26 -1.07 -3.58
CA ILE A 90 5.64 0.21 -3.27
C ILE A 90 5.15 0.84 -4.58
N ILE A 91 3.84 0.97 -4.69
CA ILE A 91 3.17 1.72 -5.76
C ILE A 91 2.99 3.16 -5.26
N GLU A 92 3.49 4.09 -6.05
CA GLU A 92 3.18 5.51 -5.95
C GLU A 92 1.99 5.80 -6.86
N ASP A 93 1.01 6.53 -6.35
CA ASP A 93 -0.14 6.96 -7.12
C ASP A 93 -0.48 8.42 -6.81
N LYS A 94 -0.69 9.23 -7.85
CA LYS A 94 -1.06 10.63 -7.69
C LYS A 94 -2.58 10.75 -7.70
N ILE A 95 -3.10 11.44 -6.69
CA ILE A 95 -4.49 11.88 -6.65
C ILE A 95 -4.57 13.14 -7.52
N GLU A 96 -5.27 13.03 -8.65
CA GLU A 96 -5.62 14.18 -9.49
C GLU A 96 -6.75 15.00 -8.85
#